data_AF-A0A109KQ82-F1
#
_entry.id   AF-A0A109KQ82-F1
#
_cell.length_a   1.000
_cell.length_b   1.000
_cell.length_c   1.000
_cell.angle_alpha   90.00
_cell.angle_beta   90.00
_cell.angle_gamma   90.00
#
_symmetry.space_group_name_H-M   'P 1'
#
loop_
_entity.id
_entity.type
_entity.pdbx_description
1 polymer ?
#
loop_
_entity_poly.entity_id
_entity_poly.type
_entity_poly.pdbx_seq_one_letter_code
_entity_poly.pdbx_strand_id
1 'polypeptide(L)'
;MSTIAALTSQLEAAQTDLELALADGDDTAPIRTEIARIEAEITAARGAEAQAHREQAEQEDAEVRTATAALTESQHSAIEAATTCPDLVELTGEDLPAIERDPAIAKACHDVALATAAVNKASGTHQTLVAKATKIRERLAAKQGEIAAIQQRRATGDSRPDDAGAVTLIQGDLADLQRLLYAAQLKADSAEPNAARQAMNNAQATLDHLRSQAVLRTAEQRMQLAEKVFVESHQALVAAALGAGNKNAQSSAYKASNIVRKITYGA
;
A
#
# COMPACT_ATOMS: atom_id res chain seq x y z
N MET A 1 -25.72 12.13 -9.58
CA MET A 1 -25.54 13.43 -8.90
C MET A 1 -25.28 13.14 -7.43
N SER A 2 -24.38 13.87 -6.77
CA SER A 2 -24.21 13.76 -5.32
C SER A 2 -25.43 14.34 -4.60
N THR A 3 -25.69 13.89 -3.37
CA THR A 3 -26.79 14.39 -2.54
C THR A 3 -26.71 15.91 -2.37
N ILE A 4 -25.49 16.45 -2.21
CA ILE A 4 -25.25 17.91 -2.14
C ILE A 4 -25.63 18.59 -3.46
N ALA A 5 -25.27 18.04 -4.62
CA ALA A 5 -25.61 18.65 -5.91
C ALA A 5 -27.12 18.71 -6.15
N ALA A 6 -27.86 17.70 -5.70
CA ALA A 6 -29.32 17.71 -5.74
C ALA A 6 -29.91 18.79 -4.81
N LEU A 7 -29.40 18.89 -3.58
CA LEU A 7 -29.82 19.92 -2.62
C LEU A 7 -29.47 21.34 -3.09
N THR A 8 -28.31 21.56 -3.73
CA THR A 8 -27.94 22.86 -4.30
C THR A 8 -28.90 23.25 -5.42
N SER A 9 -29.26 22.33 -6.31
CA SER A 9 -30.24 22.60 -7.36
C SER A 9 -31.64 22.91 -6.80
N GLN A 10 -32.04 22.25 -5.70
CA GLN A 10 -33.27 22.56 -4.98
C GLN A 10 -33.21 23.93 -4.30
N LEU A 11 -32.05 24.33 -3.76
CA LEU A 11 -31.83 25.64 -3.18
C LEU A 11 -31.95 26.74 -4.23
N GLU A 12 -31.33 26.57 -5.40
CA GLU A 12 -31.43 27.51 -6.53
C GLU A 12 -32.87 27.69 -7.01
N ALA A 13 -33.63 26.59 -7.10
CA ALA A 13 -35.05 26.63 -7.43
C ALA A 13 -35.87 27.39 -6.37
N ALA A 14 -35.67 27.07 -5.08
CA ALA A 14 -36.37 27.74 -3.97
C ALA A 14 -36.02 29.24 -3.87
N GLN A 15 -34.79 29.63 -4.21
CA GLN A 15 -34.39 31.04 -4.31
C GLN A 15 -35.09 31.77 -5.45
N THR A 16 -35.25 31.10 -6.61
CA THR A 16 -36.01 31.65 -7.74
C THR A 16 -37.49 31.85 -7.37
N ASP A 17 -38.08 30.89 -6.67
CA ASP A 17 -39.47 30.98 -6.19
C ASP A 17 -39.63 32.12 -5.17
N LEU A 18 -38.63 32.36 -4.31
CA LEU A 18 -38.63 33.49 -3.38
C LEU A 18 -38.59 34.84 -4.10
N GLU A 19 -37.78 34.97 -5.15
CA GLU A 19 -37.69 36.19 -5.97
C GLU A 19 -39.03 36.50 -6.65
N LEU A 20 -39.71 35.49 -7.18
CA LEU A 20 -41.04 35.62 -7.77
C LEU A 20 -42.08 36.05 -6.73
N ALA A 21 -42.16 35.36 -5.59
CA ALA A 21 -43.10 35.70 -4.52
C ALA A 21 -42.88 37.12 -3.96
N LEU A 22 -41.63 37.59 -3.90
CA LEU A 22 -41.30 38.96 -3.53
C LEU A 22 -41.76 39.98 -4.57
N ALA A 23 -41.67 39.66 -5.85
CA ALA A 23 -42.12 40.54 -6.94
C ALA A 23 -43.67 40.64 -6.98
N ASP A 24 -44.35 39.54 -6.69
CA ASP A 24 -45.82 39.45 -6.74
C ASP A 24 -46.50 39.90 -5.43
N GLY A 25 -45.73 40.03 -4.34
CA GLY A 25 -46.22 40.47 -3.02
C GLY A 25 -46.88 39.34 -2.19
N ASP A 26 -46.56 38.09 -2.50
CA ASP A 26 -47.07 36.89 -1.83
C ASP A 26 -46.40 36.64 -0.47
N ASP A 27 -46.95 35.72 0.33
CA ASP A 27 -46.35 35.31 1.60
C ASP A 27 -45.05 34.52 1.38
N THR A 28 -43.93 35.11 1.82
CA THR A 28 -42.59 34.53 1.66
C THR A 28 -42.13 33.67 2.84
N ALA A 29 -42.86 33.65 3.96
CA ALA A 29 -42.52 32.87 5.14
C ALA A 29 -42.29 31.36 4.87
N PRO A 30 -43.15 30.65 4.10
CA PRO A 30 -42.94 29.23 3.82
C PRO A 30 -41.69 28.99 2.98
N ILE A 31 -41.43 29.82 1.95
CA ILE A 31 -40.27 29.67 1.07
C ILE A 31 -38.96 29.91 1.82
N ARG A 32 -38.92 30.93 2.70
CA ARG A 32 -37.75 31.20 3.55
C ARG A 32 -37.48 30.05 4.54
N THR A 33 -38.53 29.43 5.07
CA THR A 33 -38.41 28.25 5.95
C THR A 33 -37.83 27.06 5.19
N GLU A 34 -38.27 26.85 3.96
CA GLU A 34 -37.77 25.78 3.09
C GLU A 34 -36.31 25.99 2.67
N ILE A 35 -35.92 27.23 2.32
CA ILE A 35 -34.52 27.59 2.06
C ILE A 35 -33.65 27.28 3.29
N ALA A 36 -34.07 27.70 4.49
CA ALA A 36 -33.33 27.43 5.72
C ALA A 36 -33.22 25.92 6.01
N ARG A 37 -34.25 25.13 5.71
CA ARG A 37 -34.23 23.66 5.81
C ARG A 37 -33.20 23.06 4.85
N ILE A 38 -33.21 23.46 3.57
CA ILE A 38 -32.27 22.96 2.56
C ILE A 38 -30.83 23.34 2.90
N GLU A 39 -30.58 24.57 3.38
CA GLU A 39 -29.25 25.02 3.82
C GLU A 39 -28.74 24.20 5.01
N ALA A 40 -29.61 23.88 5.97
CA ALA A 40 -29.27 23.01 7.09
C ALA A 40 -28.92 21.58 6.61
N GLU A 41 -29.67 21.05 5.65
CA GLU A 41 -29.39 19.73 5.06
C GLU A 41 -28.09 19.69 4.27
N ILE A 42 -27.76 20.74 3.51
CA ILE A 42 -26.46 20.88 2.84
C ILE A 42 -25.32 20.90 3.86
N THR A 43 -25.49 21.64 4.95
CA THR A 43 -24.49 21.73 6.02
C THR A 43 -24.30 20.37 6.70
N ALA A 44 -25.39 19.67 7.02
CA ALA A 44 -25.34 18.33 7.59
C ALA A 44 -24.68 17.31 6.64
N ALA A 45 -25.02 17.35 5.34
CA ALA A 45 -24.41 16.48 4.33
C ALA A 45 -22.90 16.72 4.19
N ARG A 46 -22.46 17.99 4.18
CA ARG A 46 -21.01 18.32 4.17
C ARG A 46 -20.31 17.86 5.44
N GLY A 47 -20.95 18.00 6.60
CA GLY A 47 -20.43 17.49 7.87
C GLY A 47 -20.26 15.97 7.86
N ALA A 48 -21.25 15.25 7.32
CA ALA A 48 -21.20 13.79 7.16
C ALA A 48 -20.10 13.34 6.18
N GLU A 49 -19.95 14.00 5.03
CA GLU A 49 -18.86 13.72 4.08
C GLU A 49 -17.48 13.96 4.71
N ALA A 50 -17.31 15.07 5.43
CA ALA A 50 -16.06 15.37 6.11
C ALA A 50 -15.75 14.36 7.23
N GLN A 51 -16.77 13.91 7.97
CA GLN A 51 -16.62 12.88 8.99
C GLN A 51 -16.21 11.54 8.37
N ALA A 52 -16.92 11.10 7.33
CA ALA A 52 -16.60 9.86 6.63
C ALA A 52 -15.17 9.87 6.05
N HIS A 53 -14.73 11.01 5.50
CA HIS A 53 -13.35 11.15 5.02
C HIS A 53 -12.31 11.04 6.14
N ARG A 54 -12.58 11.62 7.31
CA ARG A 54 -11.68 11.51 8.48
C ARG A 54 -11.61 10.07 8.99
N GLU A 55 -12.76 9.41 9.16
CA GLU A 55 -12.83 8.02 9.59
C GLU A 55 -12.09 7.09 8.62
N GLN A 56 -12.27 7.30 7.30
CA GLN A 56 -11.54 6.55 6.29
C GLN A 56 -10.02 6.78 6.38
N ALA A 57 -9.57 8.03 6.55
CA ALA A 57 -8.15 8.34 6.69
C ALA A 57 -7.55 7.71 7.96
N GLU A 58 -8.25 7.80 9.09
CA GLU A 58 -7.83 7.17 10.34
C GLU A 58 -7.74 5.64 10.23
N GLN A 59 -8.66 5.02 9.50
CA GLN A 59 -8.62 3.59 9.22
C GLN A 59 -7.43 3.22 8.32
N GLU A 60 -7.22 3.94 7.21
CA GLU A 60 -6.06 3.73 6.33
C GLU A 60 -4.74 3.87 7.11
N ASP A 61 -4.62 4.87 7.99
CA ASP A 61 -3.44 5.06 8.85
C ASP A 61 -3.29 3.98 9.92
N ALA A 62 -4.40 3.47 10.48
CA ALA A 62 -4.38 2.37 11.45
C ALA A 62 -3.92 1.05 10.81
N GLU A 63 -4.37 0.77 9.58
CA GLU A 63 -3.94 -0.40 8.81
C GLU A 63 -2.43 -0.35 8.52
N VAL A 64 -1.91 0.81 8.07
CA VAL A 64 -0.47 1.01 7.84
C VAL A 64 0.32 0.86 9.12
N ARG A 65 -0.11 1.46 10.24
CA ARG A 65 0.57 1.33 11.54
C ARG A 65 0.62 -0.12 12.02
N THR A 66 -0.48 -0.85 11.89
CA THR A 66 -0.55 -2.27 12.29
C THR A 66 0.38 -3.13 11.44
N ALA A 67 0.37 -2.94 10.12
CA ALA A 67 1.26 -3.64 9.19
C ALA A 67 2.75 -3.28 9.45
N THR A 68 3.04 -2.02 9.75
CA THR A 68 4.39 -1.55 10.12
C THR A 68 4.89 -2.29 11.35
N ALA A 69 4.11 -2.31 12.44
CA ALA A 69 4.49 -2.95 13.69
C ALA A 69 4.73 -4.47 13.52
N ALA A 70 3.84 -5.16 12.81
CA ALA A 70 3.98 -6.58 12.53
C ALA A 70 5.23 -6.90 11.69
N LEU A 71 5.51 -6.07 10.67
CA LEU A 71 6.68 -6.25 9.83
C LEU A 71 7.98 -5.96 10.58
N THR A 72 8.03 -4.89 11.37
CA THR A 72 9.20 -4.56 12.20
C THR A 72 9.52 -5.69 13.19
N GLU A 73 8.50 -6.24 13.86
CA GLU A 73 8.68 -7.36 14.79
C GLU A 73 9.21 -8.61 14.08
N SER A 74 8.63 -8.94 12.92
CA SER A 74 9.08 -10.04 12.07
C SER A 74 10.53 -9.88 11.62
N GLN A 75 10.94 -8.68 11.19
CA GLN A 75 12.33 -8.44 10.78
C GLN A 75 13.31 -8.53 11.95
N HIS A 76 12.93 -8.01 13.11
CA HIS A 76 13.76 -8.10 14.31
C HIS A 76 13.96 -9.57 14.72
N SER A 77 12.89 -10.35 14.78
CA SER A 77 12.94 -11.79 15.07
C SER A 77 13.79 -12.55 14.05
N ALA A 78 13.76 -12.17 12.77
CA ALA A 78 14.58 -12.78 11.74
C ALA A 78 16.07 -12.46 11.91
N ILE A 79 16.42 -11.23 12.34
CA ILE A 79 17.81 -10.85 12.64
C ILE A 79 18.32 -11.60 13.87
N GLU A 80 17.50 -11.73 14.91
CA GLU A 80 17.79 -12.55 16.09
C GLU A 80 18.08 -13.99 15.69
N ALA A 81 17.14 -14.64 15.00
CA ALA A 81 17.29 -16.02 14.56
C ALA A 81 18.54 -16.25 13.69
N ALA A 82 18.88 -15.30 12.81
CA ALA A 82 20.04 -15.39 11.93
C ALA A 82 21.39 -15.23 12.68
N THR A 83 21.38 -14.66 13.88
CA THR A 83 22.61 -14.34 14.64
C THR A 83 22.68 -15.03 15.99
N THR A 84 21.75 -15.95 16.28
CA THR A 84 21.80 -16.84 17.43
C THR A 84 23.04 -17.74 17.36
N CYS A 85 23.82 -17.77 18.45
CA CYS A 85 24.99 -18.64 18.60
C CYS A 85 24.90 -19.36 19.96
N PRO A 86 24.25 -20.54 20.03
CA PRO A 86 24.03 -21.25 21.28
C PRO A 86 25.34 -21.61 22.01
N ASP A 87 26.36 -22.04 21.26
CA ASP A 87 27.66 -22.40 21.82
C ASP A 87 28.33 -21.22 22.54
N LEU A 88 28.11 -19.98 22.07
CA LEU A 88 28.65 -18.80 22.72
C LEU A 88 27.95 -18.49 24.06
N VAL A 89 26.65 -18.78 24.16
CA VAL A 89 25.90 -18.70 25.43
C VAL A 89 26.47 -19.70 26.43
N GLU A 90 26.70 -20.94 26.01
CA GLU A 90 27.29 -21.97 26.87
C GLU A 90 28.69 -21.60 27.36
N LEU A 91 29.51 -21.03 26.47
CA LEU A 91 30.89 -20.64 26.76
C LEU A 91 31.00 -19.40 27.68
N THR A 92 30.07 -18.45 27.55
CA THR A 92 30.03 -17.26 28.40
C THR A 92 29.34 -17.53 29.74
N GLY A 93 28.42 -18.50 29.80
CA GLY A 93 27.58 -18.76 30.96
C GLY A 93 26.58 -17.64 31.27
N GLU A 94 26.46 -16.66 30.37
CA GLU A 94 25.62 -15.48 30.47
C GLU A 94 24.76 -15.35 29.22
N ASP A 95 23.59 -14.71 29.35
CA ASP A 95 22.76 -14.42 28.19
C ASP A 95 23.48 -13.43 27.25
N LEU A 96 23.39 -13.69 25.94
CA LEU A 96 23.95 -12.81 24.95
C LEU A 96 23.26 -11.43 25.00
N PRO A 97 24.01 -10.32 24.83
CA PRO A 97 23.43 -8.99 24.77
C PRO A 97 22.29 -8.91 23.76
N ALA A 98 21.17 -8.30 24.14
CA ALA A 98 20.02 -8.11 23.28
C ALA A 98 20.41 -7.34 22.01
N ILE A 99 19.78 -7.69 20.88
CA ILE A 99 19.99 -6.98 19.62
C ILE A 99 19.25 -5.63 19.70
N GLU A 100 19.97 -4.54 19.44
CA GLU A 100 19.36 -3.22 19.41
C GLU A 100 18.40 -3.09 18.22
N ARG A 101 17.20 -2.56 18.47
CA ARG A 101 16.22 -2.31 17.42
C ARG A 101 16.64 -1.10 16.60
N ASP A 102 16.94 -1.31 15.32
CA ASP A 102 17.38 -0.25 14.41
C ASP A 102 16.18 0.62 13.93
N PRO A 103 16.15 1.93 14.24
CA PRO A 103 15.09 2.83 13.79
C PRO A 103 15.01 2.94 12.25
N ALA A 104 16.11 2.74 11.53
CA ALA A 104 16.12 2.75 10.07
C ALA A 104 15.34 1.56 9.49
N ILE A 105 15.42 0.39 10.14
CA ILE A 105 14.61 -0.79 9.76
C ILE A 105 13.15 -0.51 10.04
N ALA A 106 12.81 0.05 11.20
CA ALA A 106 11.42 0.42 11.52
C ALA A 106 10.83 1.39 10.48
N LYS A 107 11.60 2.41 10.07
CA LYS A 107 11.22 3.33 9.00
C LYS A 107 11.05 2.60 7.66
N ALA A 108 11.99 1.74 7.27
CA ALA A 108 11.87 0.99 6.01
C ALA A 108 10.66 0.04 6.01
N CYS A 109 10.33 -0.57 7.16
CA CYS A 109 9.09 -1.33 7.32
C CYS A 109 7.84 -0.46 7.12
N HIS A 110 7.86 0.77 7.63
CA HIS A 110 6.78 1.74 7.42
C HIS A 110 6.62 2.10 5.94
N ASP A 111 7.73 2.38 5.25
CA ASP A 111 7.73 2.69 3.82
C ASP A 111 7.20 1.51 2.98
N VAL A 112 7.55 0.26 3.36
CA VAL A 112 6.99 -0.95 2.74
C VAL A 112 5.48 -1.08 3.00
N ALA A 113 5.03 -0.82 4.23
CA ALA A 113 3.60 -0.87 4.57
C ALA A 113 2.79 0.17 3.79
N LEU A 114 3.28 1.41 3.69
CA LEU A 114 2.70 2.48 2.88
C LEU A 114 2.64 2.10 1.40
N ALA A 115 3.75 1.63 0.83
CA ALA A 115 3.81 1.25 -0.58
C ALA A 115 2.88 0.05 -0.88
N THR A 116 2.76 -0.90 0.06
CA THR A 116 1.82 -2.02 -0.05
C THR A 116 0.37 -1.55 -0.07
N ALA A 117 -0.01 -0.64 0.84
CA ALA A 117 -1.34 -0.03 0.85
C ALA A 117 -1.63 0.72 -0.45
N ALA A 118 -0.66 1.48 -0.97
CA ALA A 118 -0.79 2.17 -2.25
C ALA A 118 -0.98 1.21 -3.44
N VAL A 119 -0.23 0.10 -3.49
CA VAL A 119 -0.41 -0.95 -4.51
C VAL A 119 -1.81 -1.55 -4.45
N ASN A 120 -2.31 -1.86 -3.25
CA ASN A 120 -3.64 -2.42 -3.07
C ASN A 120 -4.74 -1.45 -3.55
N LYS A 121 -4.62 -0.17 -3.18
CA LYS A 121 -5.55 0.90 -3.58
C LYS A 121 -5.54 1.14 -5.10
N ALA A 122 -4.35 1.24 -5.69
CA ALA A 122 -4.17 1.44 -7.13
C ALA A 122 -4.68 0.23 -7.93
N SER A 123 -4.34 -0.99 -7.49
CA SER A 123 -4.76 -2.23 -8.16
C SER A 123 -6.27 -2.44 -8.07
N GLY A 124 -6.89 -2.22 -6.91
CA GLY A 124 -8.34 -2.33 -6.73
C GLY A 124 -9.11 -1.29 -7.56
N THR A 125 -8.59 -0.05 -7.61
CA THR A 125 -9.14 1.03 -8.44
C THR A 125 -9.04 0.68 -9.92
N HIS A 126 -7.86 0.27 -10.38
CA HIS A 126 -7.63 -0.14 -11.77
C HIS A 126 -8.54 -1.31 -12.17
N GLN A 127 -8.63 -2.35 -11.35
CA GLN A 127 -9.49 -3.51 -11.62
C GLN A 127 -10.97 -3.11 -11.77
N THR A 128 -11.46 -2.24 -10.88
CA THR A 128 -12.83 -1.72 -10.94
C THR A 128 -13.08 -0.93 -12.23
N LEU A 129 -12.13 -0.10 -12.64
CA LEU A 129 -12.24 0.72 -13.85
C LEU A 129 -12.14 -0.12 -15.13
N VAL A 130 -11.26 -1.12 -15.16
CA VAL A 130 -11.17 -2.10 -16.25
C VAL A 130 -12.46 -2.89 -16.36
N ALA A 131 -13.04 -3.36 -15.25
CA ALA A 131 -14.31 -4.07 -15.28
C ALA A 131 -15.46 -3.20 -15.85
N LYS A 132 -15.49 -1.90 -15.50
CA LYS A 132 -16.43 -0.94 -16.11
C LYS A 132 -16.20 -0.79 -17.61
N ALA A 133 -14.95 -0.64 -18.05
CA ALA A 133 -14.61 -0.54 -19.46
C ALA A 133 -15.01 -1.80 -20.24
N THR A 134 -14.79 -2.99 -19.68
CA THR A 134 -15.20 -4.27 -20.28
C THR A 134 -16.72 -4.34 -20.47
N LYS A 135 -17.52 -3.98 -19.47
CA LYS A 135 -18.99 -3.92 -19.60
C LYS A 135 -19.45 -2.95 -20.70
N ILE A 136 -18.76 -1.82 -20.87
CA ILE A 136 -19.06 -0.86 -21.94
C ILE A 136 -18.70 -1.46 -23.32
N ARG A 137 -17.57 -2.17 -23.44
CA ARG A 137 -17.20 -2.87 -24.67
C ARG A 137 -18.21 -3.96 -25.06
N GLU A 138 -18.68 -4.74 -24.10
CA GLU A 138 -19.72 -5.75 -24.33
C GLU A 138 -21.01 -5.12 -24.86
N ARG A 139 -21.44 -3.98 -24.27
CA ARG A 139 -22.59 -3.22 -24.76
C ARG A 139 -22.39 -2.65 -26.16
N LEU A 140 -21.19 -2.13 -26.47
CA LEU A 140 -20.84 -1.67 -27.81
C LEU A 140 -20.96 -2.81 -28.83
N ALA A 141 -20.40 -3.97 -28.53
CA ALA A 141 -20.46 -5.14 -29.41
C ALA A 141 -21.91 -5.61 -29.63
N ALA A 142 -22.74 -5.61 -28.58
CA ALA A 142 -24.16 -5.95 -28.69
C ALA A 142 -24.90 -4.97 -29.62
N LYS A 143 -24.70 -3.65 -29.45
CA LYS A 143 -25.31 -2.61 -30.30
C LYS A 143 -24.84 -2.66 -31.75
N GLN A 144 -23.57 -2.97 -31.98
CA GLN A 144 -23.04 -3.22 -33.34
C GLN A 144 -23.70 -4.46 -33.97
N GLY A 145 -23.91 -5.52 -33.18
CA GLY A 145 -24.66 -6.71 -33.60
C GLY A 145 -26.12 -6.42 -33.94
N GLU A 146 -26.81 -5.57 -33.18
CA GLU A 146 -28.18 -5.12 -33.47
C GLU A 146 -28.27 -4.40 -34.83
N ILE A 147 -27.34 -3.49 -35.12
CA ILE A 147 -27.27 -2.82 -36.43
C ILE A 147 -27.01 -3.84 -37.54
N ALA A 148 -26.03 -4.73 -37.37
CA ALA A 148 -25.71 -5.75 -38.36
C ALA A 148 -26.91 -6.67 -38.65
N ALA A 149 -27.68 -7.05 -37.63
CA ALA A 149 -28.89 -7.84 -37.79
C ALA A 149 -29.99 -7.08 -38.57
N ILE A 150 -30.19 -5.78 -38.30
CA ILE A 150 -31.11 -4.95 -39.09
C ILE A 150 -30.65 -4.87 -40.55
N GLN A 151 -29.36 -4.62 -40.79
CA GLN A 151 -28.79 -4.55 -42.13
C GLN A 151 -28.94 -5.87 -42.89
N GLN A 152 -28.70 -6.99 -42.24
CA GLN A 152 -28.86 -8.32 -42.83
C GLN A 152 -30.33 -8.61 -43.19
N ARG A 153 -31.29 -8.31 -42.29
CA ARG A 153 -32.72 -8.49 -42.58
C ARG A 153 -33.17 -7.68 -43.80
N ARG A 154 -32.71 -6.42 -43.89
CA ARG A 154 -32.96 -5.56 -45.05
C ARG A 154 -32.37 -6.14 -46.34
N ALA A 155 -31.15 -6.67 -46.29
CA ALA A 155 -30.50 -7.30 -47.44
C ALA A 155 -31.26 -8.55 -47.92
N THR A 156 -31.93 -9.28 -47.02
CA THR A 156 -32.76 -10.44 -47.36
C THR A 156 -34.21 -10.09 -47.74
N GLY A 157 -34.56 -8.80 -47.81
CA GLY A 157 -35.89 -8.34 -48.22
C GLY A 157 -36.95 -8.23 -47.10
N ASP A 158 -36.59 -8.51 -45.83
CA ASP A 158 -37.46 -8.36 -44.66
C ASP A 158 -37.29 -6.96 -44.02
N SER A 159 -37.45 -5.92 -44.84
CA SER A 159 -37.29 -4.54 -44.38
C SER A 159 -38.54 -4.08 -43.62
N ARG A 160 -38.36 -3.48 -42.44
CA ARG A 160 -39.46 -2.91 -41.63
C ARG A 160 -39.51 -1.39 -41.74
N PRO A 161 -40.69 -0.77 -41.58
CA PRO A 161 -40.83 0.69 -41.64
C PRO A 161 -39.95 1.43 -40.60
N ASP A 162 -39.77 0.83 -39.43
CA ASP A 162 -39.15 1.48 -38.27
C ASP A 162 -37.62 1.30 -38.22
N ASP A 163 -37.06 0.44 -39.09
CA ASP A 163 -35.65 0.06 -39.03
C ASP A 163 -34.71 1.28 -39.12
N ALA A 164 -35.10 2.33 -39.86
CA ALA A 164 -34.25 3.50 -40.07
C ALA A 164 -34.15 4.37 -38.80
N GLY A 165 -35.28 4.54 -38.10
CA GLY A 165 -35.33 5.19 -36.80
C GLY A 165 -34.55 4.39 -35.76
N ALA A 166 -34.72 3.06 -35.74
CA ALA A 166 -34.00 2.17 -34.84
C ALA A 166 -32.48 2.25 -35.03
N VAL A 167 -31.99 2.21 -36.27
CA VAL A 167 -30.55 2.36 -36.57
C VAL A 167 -30.02 3.72 -36.11
N THR A 168 -30.77 4.81 -36.33
CA THR A 168 -30.36 6.16 -35.91
C THR A 168 -30.22 6.27 -34.39
N LEU A 169 -31.17 5.72 -33.63
CA LEU A 169 -31.11 5.67 -32.17
C LEU A 169 -29.92 4.84 -31.68
N ILE A 170 -29.72 3.65 -32.25
CA ILE A 170 -28.59 2.78 -31.88
C ILE A 170 -27.25 3.44 -32.21
N GLN A 171 -27.16 4.22 -33.30
CA GLN A 171 -25.96 4.99 -33.63
C GLN A 171 -25.67 6.09 -32.60
N GLY A 172 -26.70 6.75 -32.06
CA GLY A 172 -26.57 7.66 -30.93
C GLY A 172 -26.02 6.97 -29.69
N ASP A 173 -26.61 5.82 -29.31
CA ASP A 173 -26.13 5.00 -28.18
C ASP A 173 -24.66 4.57 -28.37
N LEU A 174 -24.26 4.19 -29.59
CA LEU A 174 -22.89 3.81 -29.90
C LEU A 174 -21.90 4.97 -29.69
N ALA A 175 -22.25 6.18 -30.12
CA ALA A 175 -21.41 7.36 -29.93
C ALA A 175 -21.22 7.69 -28.43
N ASP A 176 -22.28 7.57 -27.64
CA ASP A 176 -22.24 7.79 -26.20
C ASP A 176 -21.41 6.71 -25.48
N LEU A 177 -21.61 5.45 -25.83
CA LEU A 177 -20.84 4.33 -25.27
C LEU A 177 -19.35 4.42 -25.66
N GLN A 178 -19.01 4.88 -26.86
CA GLN A 178 -17.61 5.10 -27.27
C GLN A 178 -16.94 6.18 -26.42
N ARG A 179 -17.64 7.30 -26.18
CA ARG A 179 -17.16 8.39 -25.31
C ARG A 179 -17.00 7.91 -23.86
N LEU A 180 -17.95 7.14 -23.34
CA LEU A 180 -17.86 6.54 -22.01
C LEU A 180 -16.71 5.54 -21.90
N LEU A 181 -16.47 4.74 -22.94
CA LEU A 181 -15.36 3.80 -22.99
C LEU A 181 -14.02 4.53 -22.92
N TYR A 182 -13.84 5.57 -23.74
CA TYR A 182 -12.63 6.38 -23.73
C TYR A 182 -12.37 7.00 -22.35
N ALA A 183 -13.39 7.60 -21.74
CA ALA A 183 -13.28 8.17 -20.39
C ALA A 183 -12.97 7.10 -19.32
N ALA A 184 -13.53 5.90 -19.44
CA ALA A 184 -13.26 4.80 -18.52
C ALA A 184 -11.82 4.28 -18.66
N GLN A 185 -11.30 4.19 -19.90
CA GLN A 185 -9.92 3.78 -20.17
C GLN A 185 -8.93 4.81 -19.64
N LEU A 186 -9.14 6.09 -19.91
CA LEU A 186 -8.28 7.16 -19.40
C LEU A 186 -8.19 7.12 -17.87
N LYS A 187 -9.32 6.90 -17.18
CA LYS A 187 -9.34 6.74 -15.72
C LYS A 187 -8.59 5.47 -15.28
N ALA A 188 -8.75 4.36 -15.99
CA ALA A 188 -8.06 3.12 -15.66
C ALA A 188 -6.53 3.27 -15.79
N ASP A 189 -6.08 3.97 -16.84
CA ASP A 189 -4.66 4.23 -17.08
C ASP A 189 -4.07 5.16 -16.00
N SER A 190 -4.82 6.19 -15.58
CA SER A 190 -4.42 7.11 -14.49
C SER A 190 -4.32 6.45 -13.10
N ALA A 191 -4.81 5.23 -12.92
CA ALA A 191 -4.68 4.51 -11.66
C ALA A 191 -3.26 3.96 -11.42
N GLU A 192 -2.40 3.96 -12.45
CA GLU A 192 -0.95 3.68 -12.40
C GLU A 192 -0.49 2.53 -11.46
N PRO A 193 -1.10 1.33 -11.50
CA PRO A 193 -0.74 0.24 -10.58
C PRO A 193 0.71 -0.22 -10.72
N ASN A 194 1.33 -0.06 -11.90
CA ASN A 194 2.72 -0.42 -12.12
C ASN A 194 3.70 0.52 -11.41
N ALA A 195 3.41 1.83 -11.36
CA ALA A 195 4.23 2.79 -10.63
C ALA A 195 4.20 2.49 -9.13
N ALA A 196 3.02 2.19 -8.58
CA ALA A 196 2.87 1.76 -7.20
C ALA A 196 3.66 0.48 -6.90
N ARG A 197 3.62 -0.53 -7.80
CA ARG A 197 4.41 -1.77 -7.65
C ARG A 197 5.91 -1.50 -7.68
N GLN A 198 6.37 -0.59 -8.54
CA GLN A 198 7.77 -0.22 -8.59
C GLN A 198 8.22 0.47 -7.29
N ALA A 199 7.39 1.36 -6.73
CA ALA A 199 7.65 1.98 -5.43
C ALA A 199 7.73 0.95 -4.30
N MET A 200 6.83 -0.04 -4.29
CA MET A 200 6.87 -1.17 -3.33
C MET A 200 8.17 -1.96 -3.46
N ASN A 201 8.59 -2.31 -4.68
CA ASN A 201 9.83 -3.05 -4.90
C ASN A 201 11.06 -2.29 -4.40
N ASN A 202 11.10 -0.96 -4.60
CA ASN A 202 12.19 -0.11 -4.11
C ASN A 202 12.22 -0.03 -2.57
N ALA A 203 11.06 0.10 -1.94
CA ALA A 203 10.94 0.08 -0.48
C ALA A 203 11.41 -1.28 0.08
N GLN A 204 11.01 -2.38 -0.56
CA GLN A 204 11.43 -3.73 -0.15
C GLN A 204 12.94 -3.93 -0.31
N ALA A 205 13.53 -3.50 -1.42
CA ALA A 205 14.98 -3.60 -1.62
C ALA A 205 15.77 -2.81 -0.56
N THR A 206 15.24 -1.65 -0.15
CA THR A 206 15.83 -0.83 0.92
C THR A 206 15.76 -1.56 2.26
N LEU A 207 14.62 -2.16 2.59
CA LEU A 207 14.46 -2.97 3.80
C LEU A 207 15.41 -4.17 3.81
N ASP A 208 15.51 -4.90 2.71
CA ASP A 208 16.38 -6.07 2.59
C ASP A 208 17.86 -5.70 2.77
N HIS A 209 18.27 -4.55 2.21
CA HIS A 209 19.61 -4.02 2.39
C HIS A 209 19.92 -3.69 3.86
N LEU A 210 19.05 -2.92 4.52
CA LEU A 210 19.24 -2.55 5.93
C LEU A 210 19.23 -3.78 6.84
N ARG A 211 18.35 -4.75 6.58
CA ARG A 211 18.32 -6.03 7.31
C ARG A 211 19.66 -6.75 7.17
N SER A 212 20.21 -6.85 5.97
CA SER A 212 21.50 -7.53 5.74
C SER A 212 22.65 -6.88 6.51
N GLN A 213 22.66 -5.54 6.58
CA GLN A 213 23.63 -4.79 7.36
C GLN A 213 23.47 -5.00 8.87
N ALA A 214 22.23 -5.05 9.37
CA ALA A 214 21.97 -5.31 10.78
C ALA A 214 22.37 -6.74 11.20
N VAL A 215 22.11 -7.73 10.33
CA VAL A 215 22.59 -9.11 10.54
C VAL A 215 24.11 -9.15 10.62
N LEU A 216 24.80 -8.50 9.66
CA LEU A 216 26.26 -8.46 9.65
C LEU A 216 26.82 -7.81 10.92
N ARG A 217 26.33 -6.61 11.27
CA ARG A 217 26.75 -5.87 12.47
C ARG A 217 26.55 -6.70 13.74
N THR A 218 25.42 -7.39 13.85
CA THR A 218 25.15 -8.24 15.00
C THR A 218 26.08 -9.47 15.02
N ALA A 219 26.32 -10.11 13.88
CA ALA A 219 27.27 -11.22 13.79
C ALA A 219 28.69 -10.79 14.17
N GLU A 220 29.12 -9.59 13.78
CA GLU A 220 30.39 -8.99 14.20
C GLU A 220 30.45 -8.81 15.73
N GLN A 221 29.38 -8.31 16.35
CA GLN A 221 29.28 -8.21 17.81
C GLN A 221 29.38 -9.58 18.48
N ARG A 222 28.74 -10.62 17.94
CA ARG A 222 28.87 -11.99 18.46
C ARG A 222 30.30 -12.51 18.33
N MET A 223 30.97 -12.22 17.22
CA MET A 223 32.38 -12.60 17.03
C MET A 223 33.30 -11.91 18.05
N GLN A 224 33.08 -10.64 18.34
CA GLN A 224 33.85 -9.92 19.38
C GLN A 224 33.66 -10.51 20.78
N LEU A 225 32.44 -10.97 21.10
CA LEU A 225 32.18 -11.68 22.36
C LEU A 225 32.91 -13.03 22.40
N ALA A 226 32.90 -13.79 21.31
CA ALA A 226 33.65 -15.04 21.22
C ALA A 226 35.17 -14.82 21.38
N GLU A 227 35.70 -13.74 20.79
CA GLU A 227 37.10 -13.35 20.96
C GLU A 227 37.42 -13.06 22.42
N LYS A 228 36.55 -12.32 23.14
CA LYS A 228 36.75 -12.03 24.56
C LYS A 228 36.87 -13.31 25.40
N VAL A 229 35.98 -14.28 25.20
CA VAL A 229 36.03 -15.59 25.88
C VAL A 229 37.32 -16.33 25.57
N PHE A 230 37.74 -16.31 24.30
CA PHE A 230 38.99 -16.92 23.89
C PHE A 230 40.20 -16.30 24.59
N VAL A 231 40.26 -14.97 24.68
CA VAL A 231 41.34 -14.24 25.36
C VAL A 231 41.38 -14.58 26.85
N GLU A 232 40.24 -14.61 27.53
CA GLU A 232 40.15 -14.97 28.94
C GLU A 232 40.61 -16.42 29.19
N SER A 233 40.16 -17.35 28.35
CA SER A 233 40.58 -18.76 28.40
C SER A 233 42.10 -18.91 28.16
N HIS A 234 42.66 -18.15 27.23
CA HIS A 234 44.09 -18.14 26.95
C HIS A 234 44.90 -17.61 28.14
N GLN A 235 44.45 -16.54 28.79
CA GLN A 235 45.10 -16.00 29.99
C GLN A 235 45.12 -17.03 31.14
N ALA A 236 44.01 -17.74 31.35
CA ALA A 236 43.94 -18.81 32.34
C ALA A 236 44.93 -19.96 32.04
N LEU A 237 45.03 -20.36 30.77
CA LEU A 237 46.01 -21.36 30.33
C LEU A 237 47.46 -20.92 30.58
N VAL A 238 47.80 -19.66 30.25
CA VAL A 238 49.13 -19.11 30.50
C VAL A 238 49.43 -19.08 31.99
N ALA A 239 48.48 -18.65 32.83
CA ALA A 239 48.65 -18.65 34.28
C ALA A 239 48.90 -20.06 34.85
N ALA A 240 48.14 -21.06 34.39
CA ALA A 240 48.33 -22.45 34.79
C ALA A 240 49.70 -23.00 34.34
N ALA A 241 50.12 -22.69 33.11
CA ALA A 241 51.42 -23.13 32.57
C ALA A 241 52.61 -22.49 33.32
N LEU A 242 52.50 -21.20 33.69
CA LEU A 242 53.49 -20.54 34.54
C LEU A 242 53.53 -21.14 35.93
N GLY A 243 52.37 -21.44 36.53
CA GLY A 243 52.27 -22.15 37.82
C GLY A 243 52.92 -23.54 37.81
N ALA A 244 52.89 -24.22 36.66
CA ALA A 244 53.57 -25.50 36.43
C ALA A 244 55.08 -25.37 36.10
N GLY A 245 55.64 -24.15 36.08
CA GLY A 245 57.06 -23.90 35.85
C GLY A 245 57.48 -23.72 34.39
N ASN A 246 56.54 -23.65 33.44
CA ASN A 246 56.86 -23.37 32.04
C ASN A 246 57.12 -21.87 31.82
N LYS A 247 58.40 -21.48 31.83
CA LYS A 247 58.85 -20.09 31.68
C LYS A 247 58.52 -19.45 30.31
N ASN A 248 58.22 -20.26 29.29
CA ASN A 248 57.88 -19.82 27.94
C ASN A 248 56.38 -19.96 27.64
N ALA A 249 55.53 -20.02 28.67
CA ALA A 249 54.09 -20.23 28.53
C ALA A 249 53.43 -19.25 27.54
N GLN A 250 53.81 -17.97 27.57
CA GLN A 250 53.21 -16.95 26.70
C GLN A 250 53.36 -17.24 25.20
N SER A 251 54.47 -17.83 24.77
CA SER A 251 54.74 -18.11 23.35
C SER A 251 54.40 -19.54 22.91
N SER A 252 54.11 -20.43 23.87
CA SER A 252 53.93 -21.87 23.61
C SER A 252 52.57 -22.44 24.05
N ALA A 253 51.78 -21.69 24.82
CA ALA A 253 50.52 -22.17 25.40
C ALA A 253 49.42 -22.45 24.37
N TYR A 254 49.27 -21.61 23.34
CA TYR A 254 48.27 -21.81 22.29
C TYR A 254 48.88 -21.77 20.89
N LYS A 255 48.48 -22.72 20.05
CA LYS A 255 48.78 -22.73 18.61
C LYS A 255 47.47 -22.81 17.85
N ALA A 256 47.20 -21.80 17.03
CA ALA A 256 46.01 -21.74 16.22
C ALA A 256 45.91 -22.97 15.30
N SER A 257 44.74 -23.61 15.31
CA SER A 257 44.47 -24.74 14.42
C SER A 257 44.57 -24.32 12.95
N ASN A 258 44.72 -25.30 12.04
CA ASN A 258 44.68 -25.03 10.60
C ASN A 258 43.38 -24.34 10.17
N ILE A 259 42.26 -24.62 10.86
CA ILE A 259 40.96 -24.03 10.58
C ILE A 259 40.96 -22.55 10.90
N VAL A 260 41.39 -22.16 12.10
CA VAL A 260 41.48 -20.75 12.51
C VAL A 260 42.40 -19.97 11.58
N ARG A 261 43.56 -20.53 11.23
CA ARG A 261 44.49 -19.88 10.29
C ARG A 261 43.90 -19.67 8.89
N LYS A 262 43.15 -20.65 8.37
CA LYS A 262 42.47 -20.52 7.05
C LYS A 262 41.40 -19.42 7.05
N ILE A 263 40.70 -19.22 8.15
CA ILE A 263 39.67 -18.17 8.29
C ILE A 263 40.31 -16.78 8.20
N THR A 264 41.48 -16.57 8.81
CA THR A 264 42.13 -15.24 8.87
C THR A 264 42.87 -14.85 7.60
N TYR A 265 43.53 -15.80 6.93
CA TYR A 265 44.44 -15.50 5.82
C TYR A 265 43.88 -15.84 4.43
N GLY A 266 42.69 -16.45 4.36
CA GLY A 266 42.21 -17.07 3.11
C GLY A 266 43.05 -18.29 2.73
N ALA A 267 42.54 -19.11 1.82
CA ALA A 267 43.26 -20.29 1.33
C ALA A 267 44.55 -19.93 0.58
#